data_AF-A0A1D1VWW0-F1
#
_entry.id   AF-A0A1D1VWW0-F1
#
_cell.length_a   1.000
_cell.length_b   1.000
_cell.length_c   1.000
_cell.angle_alpha   90.00
_cell.angle_beta   90.00
_cell.angle_gamma   90.00
#
_symmetry.space_group_name_H-M   'P 1'
#
loop_
_entity.id
_entity.type
_entity.pdbx_description
1 polymer ?
#
loop_
_entity_poly.entity_id
_entity_poly.type
_entity_poly.pdbx_seq_one_letter_code
_entity_poly.pdbx_strand_id
1 'polypeptide(L)'
;MGFVPAGNRVYYGRRSAPPVLALMVDSYRRNPHVTVGQGKKLVQETLPALEREYRWWMEQRNVTVRSADGQLQAILNVYRAGLLAAPMTHPRPEFYLQDVHRASNLSDPSSWDKLYRNGAAASESTWSSSSRWTDVEVEDIVPVDLNAFLCAYERQMAEFYHSTGNEKMAEEFQDLAKIRADAIHAFLWNDTVKMWRDYDVRAQKQRPGFYLSHIAPIFAHCSGKVNITSTDFLQAVFKSADLKEATKYPGGIPASDATTPSGLQWDYPNAFAPLQLMLVEGFAGEEKFRDATLSWAQKFMSSIYRGYEADKELYDRYDVSRVAEKGTGEEYEAQGGFGWTNGVALRLMELFPQDLNGAATHFATLSVLCMSLLSLFIFF
;
A
#
# COMPACT_ATOMS: atom_id res chain seq x y z
N MET A 1 2.60 10.96 -21.19
CA MET A 1 2.33 10.43 -19.84
C MET A 1 2.39 8.92 -19.92
N GLY A 2 3.17 8.26 -19.06
CA GLY A 2 3.51 6.83 -19.15
C GLY A 2 3.21 6.03 -17.89
N PHE A 3 2.40 6.59 -16.98
CA PHE A 3 2.06 6.04 -15.66
C PHE A 3 0.63 6.47 -15.28
N VAL A 4 0.05 5.87 -14.25
CA VAL A 4 -1.22 6.31 -13.66
C VAL A 4 -0.96 7.50 -12.75
N PRO A 5 -1.47 8.71 -13.03
CA PRO A 5 -1.25 9.86 -12.16
C PRO A 5 -1.96 9.69 -10.83
N ALA A 6 -1.45 10.34 -9.78
CA ALA A 6 -2.04 10.35 -8.43
C ALA A 6 -3.54 10.71 -8.41
N GLY A 7 -3.98 11.49 -9.40
CA GLY A 7 -5.39 11.72 -9.68
C GLY A 7 -5.57 12.38 -11.05
N ASN A 8 -6.81 12.58 -11.46
CA ASN A 8 -7.16 13.13 -12.79
C ASN A 8 -7.10 14.67 -12.85
N ARG A 9 -6.03 15.27 -12.32
CA ARG A 9 -5.80 16.72 -12.32
C ARG A 9 -4.43 17.05 -12.91
N VAL A 10 -4.33 18.20 -13.59
CA VAL A 10 -3.10 18.62 -14.31
C VAL A 10 -1.87 18.65 -13.39
N TYR A 11 -2.02 19.08 -12.13
CA TYR A 11 -0.93 19.14 -11.16
C TYR A 11 -0.42 17.77 -10.70
N TYR A 12 -1.17 16.69 -10.93
CA TYR A 12 -0.71 15.31 -10.73
C TYR A 12 0.04 14.73 -11.94
N GLY A 13 0.15 15.47 -13.04
CA GLY A 13 0.84 15.01 -14.25
C GLY A 13 2.34 14.73 -14.10
N ARG A 14 2.91 14.95 -12.90
CA ARG A 14 4.31 14.67 -12.55
C ARG A 14 4.47 13.69 -11.40
N ARG A 15 3.38 13.08 -10.93
CA ARG A 15 3.38 12.23 -9.74
C ARG A 15 2.42 11.06 -9.89
N SER A 16 2.92 9.86 -9.65
CA SER A 16 2.13 8.63 -9.64
C SER A 16 1.46 8.39 -8.28
N ALA A 17 1.00 7.17 -8.06
CA ALA A 17 0.59 6.59 -6.77
C ALA A 17 1.10 5.13 -6.70
N PRO A 18 0.98 4.40 -5.57
CA PRO A 18 1.33 2.99 -5.50
C PRO A 18 0.74 2.16 -6.66
N PRO A 19 1.55 1.36 -7.39
CA PRO A 19 1.14 0.77 -8.67
C PRO A 19 0.28 -0.47 -8.48
N VAL A 20 -1.03 -0.28 -8.45
CA VAL A 20 -2.02 -1.36 -8.26
C VAL A 20 -2.87 -1.64 -9.50
N LEU A 21 -2.58 -1.00 -10.65
CA LEU A 21 -3.40 -1.17 -11.85
C LEU A 21 -3.51 -2.63 -12.31
N ALA A 22 -2.40 -3.39 -12.27
CA ALA A 22 -2.42 -4.81 -12.60
C ALA A 22 -3.29 -5.64 -11.65
N LEU A 23 -3.30 -5.31 -10.34
CA LEU A 23 -4.18 -5.93 -9.35
C LEU A 23 -5.65 -5.58 -9.61
N MET A 24 -5.94 -4.36 -10.04
CA MET A 24 -7.31 -3.94 -10.38
C MET A 24 -7.85 -4.70 -11.61
N VAL A 25 -7.05 -4.79 -12.69
CA VAL A 25 -7.40 -5.56 -13.90
C VAL A 25 -7.67 -7.02 -13.54
N ASP A 26 -6.81 -7.57 -12.69
CA ASP A 26 -6.93 -8.95 -12.25
C ASP A 26 -8.18 -9.20 -11.39
N SER A 27 -8.44 -8.33 -10.41
CA SER A 27 -9.63 -8.39 -9.57
C SER A 27 -10.90 -8.36 -10.42
N TYR A 28 -10.98 -7.45 -11.40
CA TYR A 28 -12.12 -7.39 -12.32
C TYR A 28 -12.24 -8.67 -13.16
N ARG A 29 -11.13 -9.16 -13.73
CA ARG A 29 -11.11 -10.38 -14.54
C ARG A 29 -11.59 -11.61 -13.77
N ARG A 30 -11.22 -11.72 -12.49
CA ARG A 30 -11.57 -12.85 -11.62
C ARG A 30 -12.97 -12.72 -11.00
N ASN A 31 -13.67 -11.61 -11.23
CA ASN A 31 -15.04 -11.45 -10.76
C ASN A 31 -15.93 -12.58 -11.32
N PRO A 32 -16.74 -13.27 -10.49
CA PRO A 32 -17.57 -14.39 -10.93
C PRO A 32 -18.58 -14.05 -12.05
N HIS A 33 -18.92 -12.77 -12.23
CA HIS A 33 -19.82 -12.29 -13.28
C HIS A 33 -19.12 -11.99 -14.61
N VAL A 34 -17.78 -12.07 -14.66
CA VAL A 34 -16.99 -11.87 -15.86
C VAL A 34 -16.68 -13.22 -16.49
N THR A 35 -17.12 -13.42 -17.73
CA THR A 35 -16.81 -14.65 -18.47
C THR A 35 -15.34 -14.72 -18.84
N VAL A 36 -14.80 -15.92 -19.06
CA VAL A 36 -13.42 -16.13 -19.51
C VAL A 36 -13.08 -15.31 -20.76
N GLY A 37 -14.02 -15.23 -21.72
CA GLY A 37 -13.85 -14.44 -22.94
C GLY A 37 -13.77 -12.93 -22.68
N GLN A 38 -14.62 -12.39 -21.81
CA GLN A 38 -14.57 -10.98 -21.40
C GLN A 38 -13.29 -10.66 -20.63
N GLY A 39 -12.89 -11.55 -19.72
CA GLY A 39 -11.63 -11.40 -18.96
C GLY A 39 -10.41 -11.38 -19.87
N LYS A 40 -10.34 -12.30 -20.85
CA LYS A 40 -9.26 -12.32 -21.85
C LYS A 40 -9.24 -11.04 -22.70
N LYS A 41 -10.40 -10.56 -23.13
CA LYS A 41 -10.53 -9.32 -23.91
C LYS A 41 -10.04 -8.11 -23.10
N LEU A 42 -10.44 -7.99 -21.84
CA LEU A 42 -9.97 -6.93 -20.95
C LEU A 42 -8.45 -6.93 -20.83
N VAL A 43 -7.85 -8.11 -20.62
CA VAL A 43 -6.38 -8.24 -20.56
C VAL A 43 -5.75 -7.76 -21.86
N GLN A 44 -6.24 -8.20 -23.03
CA GLN A 44 -5.73 -7.76 -24.32
C GLN A 44 -5.80 -6.24 -24.54
N GLU A 45 -6.89 -5.60 -24.08
CA GLU A 45 -7.08 -4.16 -24.20
C GLU A 45 -6.19 -3.36 -23.24
N THR A 46 -5.89 -3.91 -22.05
CA THR A 46 -5.16 -3.21 -20.98
C THR A 46 -3.65 -3.44 -21.02
N LEU A 47 -3.19 -4.55 -21.59
CA LEU A 47 -1.77 -4.94 -21.62
C LEU A 47 -0.82 -3.83 -22.12
N PRO A 48 -1.12 -3.09 -23.20
CA PRO A 48 -0.24 -2.01 -23.66
C PRO A 48 -0.09 -0.86 -22.66
N ALA A 49 -1.11 -0.60 -21.83
CA ALA A 49 -1.04 0.39 -20.77
C ALA A 49 -0.24 -0.13 -19.58
N LEU A 50 -0.43 -1.40 -19.20
CA LEU A 50 0.30 -2.05 -18.13
C LEU A 50 1.81 -2.13 -18.42
N GLU A 51 2.18 -2.53 -19.63
CA GLU A 51 3.58 -2.55 -20.10
C GLU A 51 4.23 -1.15 -20.02
N ARG A 52 3.46 -0.13 -20.39
CA ARG A 52 3.94 1.26 -20.40
C ARG A 52 4.18 1.76 -18.98
N GLU A 53 3.25 1.49 -18.07
CA GLU A 53 3.38 1.83 -16.65
C GLU A 53 4.54 1.08 -16.00
N TYR A 54 4.64 -0.24 -16.20
CA TYR A 54 5.74 -1.03 -15.66
C TYR A 54 7.10 -0.51 -16.13
N ARG A 55 7.25 -0.25 -17.44
CA ARG A 55 8.48 0.34 -17.99
C ARG A 55 8.80 1.69 -17.35
N TRP A 56 7.80 2.54 -17.14
CA TRP A 56 7.99 3.83 -16.48
C TRP A 56 8.52 3.67 -15.04
N TRP A 57 7.99 2.73 -14.26
CA TRP A 57 8.54 2.42 -12.92
C TRP A 57 9.99 1.94 -13.01
N MET A 58 10.28 1.05 -13.96
CA MET A 58 11.62 0.50 -14.15
C MET A 58 12.62 1.53 -14.68
N GLU A 59 12.19 2.60 -15.33
CA GLU A 59 13.09 3.64 -15.87
C GLU A 59 13.21 4.86 -14.95
N GLN A 60 12.10 5.31 -14.37
CA GLN A 60 12.02 6.60 -13.67
C GLN A 60 12.15 6.47 -12.15
N ARG A 61 12.01 5.25 -11.61
CA ARG A 61 11.93 4.98 -10.17
C ARG A 61 12.87 3.88 -9.70
N ASN A 62 13.71 3.32 -10.57
CA ASN A 62 14.70 2.32 -10.16
C ASN A 62 15.84 2.95 -9.35
N VAL A 63 16.47 2.13 -8.51
CA VAL A 63 17.73 2.41 -7.82
C VAL A 63 18.54 1.12 -7.68
N THR A 64 19.87 1.23 -7.74
CA THR A 64 20.76 0.13 -7.37
C THR A 64 20.95 0.12 -5.86
N VAL A 65 20.56 -0.98 -5.22
CA VAL A 65 20.71 -1.19 -3.77
C VAL A 65 21.94 -2.06 -3.53
N ARG A 66 22.77 -1.67 -2.56
CA ARG A 66 23.96 -2.41 -2.15
C ARG A 66 23.96 -2.59 -0.64
N SER A 67 24.38 -3.78 -0.22
CA SER A 67 24.67 -4.09 1.19
C SER A 67 25.94 -3.38 1.63
N ALA A 68 26.07 -3.13 2.93
CA ALA A 68 27.24 -2.45 3.50
C ALA A 68 28.56 -3.19 3.27
N ASP A 69 28.53 -4.53 3.18
CA ASP A 69 29.69 -5.38 2.88
C ASP A 69 29.96 -5.55 1.37
N GLY A 70 29.11 -4.94 0.53
CA GLY A 70 29.19 -5.00 -0.93
C GLY A 70 28.89 -6.36 -1.56
N GLN A 71 28.50 -7.37 -0.78
CA GLN A 71 28.30 -8.74 -1.28
C GLN A 71 26.97 -8.91 -2.03
N LEU A 72 25.96 -8.16 -1.61
CA LEU A 72 24.64 -8.14 -2.22
C LEU A 72 24.43 -6.87 -3.03
N GLN A 73 23.89 -7.03 -4.23
CA GLN A 73 23.42 -5.96 -5.10
C GLN A 73 22.10 -6.37 -5.76
N ALA A 74 21.12 -5.47 -5.80
CA ALA A 74 19.88 -5.65 -6.55
C ALA A 74 19.38 -4.32 -7.12
N ILE A 75 18.40 -4.42 -8.03
CA ILE A 75 17.62 -3.25 -8.49
C ILE A 75 16.27 -3.30 -7.80
N LEU A 76 15.94 -2.24 -7.07
CA LEU A 76 14.63 -2.03 -6.44
C LEU A 76 14.12 -0.63 -6.82
N ASN A 77 12.95 -0.26 -6.31
CA ASN A 77 12.30 1.00 -6.66
C ASN A 77 12.07 1.89 -5.43
N VAL A 78 12.05 3.20 -5.70
CA VAL A 78 11.80 4.28 -4.74
C VAL A 78 10.68 5.18 -5.24
N TYR A 79 10.02 5.93 -4.34
CA TYR A 79 9.13 7.01 -4.75
C TYR A 79 9.94 8.26 -5.10
N ARG A 80 9.53 9.01 -6.12
CA ARG A 80 10.20 10.24 -6.59
C ARG A 80 9.17 11.14 -7.24
N ALA A 81 9.21 12.46 -7.02
CA ALA A 81 8.32 13.36 -7.75
C ALA A 81 8.99 13.98 -8.97
N GLY A 82 8.28 13.96 -10.10
CA GLY A 82 8.81 14.36 -11.40
C GLY A 82 9.45 13.20 -12.17
N LEU A 83 10.19 13.56 -13.22
CA LEU A 83 11.01 12.63 -13.99
C LEU A 83 12.41 12.60 -13.41
N LEU A 84 13.17 11.52 -13.66
CA LEU A 84 14.57 11.43 -13.19
C LEU A 84 15.41 12.62 -13.69
N ALA A 85 15.20 13.05 -14.94
CA ALA A 85 15.88 14.19 -15.55
C ALA A 85 15.24 15.55 -15.24
N ALA A 86 14.07 15.57 -14.60
CA ALA A 86 13.31 16.80 -14.31
C ALA A 86 12.54 16.63 -12.97
N PRO A 87 13.26 16.67 -11.83
CA PRO A 87 12.65 16.53 -10.52
C PRO A 87 11.71 17.69 -10.22
N MET A 88 10.73 17.45 -9.36
CA MET A 88 9.79 18.49 -8.92
C MET A 88 10.43 19.36 -7.83
N THR A 89 10.96 20.54 -8.21
CA THR A 89 11.64 21.49 -7.32
C THR A 89 10.81 22.75 -7.03
N HIS A 90 9.49 22.63 -7.12
CA HIS A 90 8.55 23.72 -6.84
C HIS A 90 7.44 23.21 -5.92
N PRO A 91 6.80 24.11 -5.14
CA PRO A 91 5.69 23.71 -4.27
C PRO A 91 4.59 23.00 -5.06
N ARG A 92 3.91 22.06 -4.39
CA ARG A 92 2.75 21.36 -4.93
C ARG A 92 1.60 22.34 -5.14
N PRO A 93 0.99 22.44 -6.33
CA PRO A 93 -0.11 23.39 -6.56
C PRO A 93 -1.30 23.20 -5.61
N GLU A 94 -1.63 21.96 -5.26
CA GLU A 94 -2.69 21.59 -4.32
C GLU A 94 -2.35 21.84 -2.85
N PHE A 95 -1.08 22.08 -2.54
CA PHE A 95 -0.56 22.26 -1.18
C PHE A 95 0.40 23.46 -1.09
N TYR A 96 0.16 24.47 -1.93
CA TYR A 96 1.12 25.52 -2.24
C TYR A 96 1.49 26.35 -1.01
N LEU A 97 0.48 26.84 -0.28
CA LEU A 97 0.68 27.70 0.88
C LEU A 97 1.51 27.00 1.96
N GLN A 98 1.19 25.75 2.25
CA GLN A 98 1.85 24.96 3.27
C GLN A 98 3.28 24.58 2.86
N ASP A 99 3.51 24.21 1.60
CA ASP A 99 4.86 23.92 1.10
C ASP A 99 5.75 25.17 1.19
N VAL A 100 5.25 26.33 0.75
CA VAL A 100 5.98 27.61 0.85
C VAL A 100 6.23 28.01 2.31
N HIS A 101 5.24 27.85 3.19
CA HIS A 101 5.38 28.15 4.61
C HIS A 101 6.42 27.24 5.29
N ARG A 102 6.40 25.94 5.00
CA ARG A 102 7.41 24.98 5.49
C ARG A 102 8.80 25.37 4.98
N ALA A 103 8.92 25.75 3.71
CA ALA A 103 10.18 26.21 3.13
C ALA A 103 10.68 27.52 3.78
N SER A 104 9.79 28.48 4.05
CA SER A 104 10.17 29.75 4.69
C SER A 104 10.69 29.61 6.12
N ASN A 105 10.42 28.49 6.78
CA ASN A 105 10.96 28.18 8.11
C ASN A 105 12.38 27.58 8.05
N LEU A 106 12.88 27.25 6.86
CA LEU A 106 14.27 26.82 6.70
C LEU A 106 15.20 28.02 6.67
N SER A 107 16.30 27.94 7.43
CA SER A 107 17.32 28.99 7.47
C SER A 107 18.10 29.13 6.15
N ASP A 108 18.16 28.06 5.36
CA ASP A 108 18.89 28.01 4.10
C ASP A 108 17.93 27.87 2.89
N PRO A 109 17.78 28.91 2.06
CA PRO A 109 16.98 28.87 0.83
C PRO A 109 17.42 27.81 -0.18
N SER A 110 18.69 27.39 -0.17
CA SER A 110 19.18 26.36 -1.09
C SER A 110 18.56 24.97 -0.83
N SER A 111 18.01 24.78 0.37
CA SER A 111 17.33 23.56 0.80
C SER A 111 15.86 23.47 0.35
N TRP A 112 15.30 24.52 -0.26
CA TRP A 112 13.87 24.56 -0.66
C TRP A 112 13.54 23.53 -1.74
N ASP A 113 14.37 23.43 -2.78
CA ASP A 113 14.19 22.46 -3.87
C ASP A 113 14.14 21.02 -3.35
N LYS A 114 14.97 20.71 -2.36
CA LYS A 114 15.00 19.41 -1.69
C LYS A 114 13.72 19.19 -0.89
N LEU A 115 13.25 20.19 -0.13
CA LEU A 115 11.99 20.11 0.62
C LEU A 115 10.81 19.82 -0.32
N TYR A 116 10.67 20.57 -1.41
CA TYR A 116 9.57 20.41 -2.36
C TYR A 116 9.60 19.03 -3.02
N ARG A 117 10.78 18.59 -3.46
CA ARG A 117 10.97 17.27 -4.06
C ARG A 117 10.60 16.16 -3.09
N ASN A 118 11.07 16.26 -1.84
CA ASN A 118 10.81 15.28 -0.81
C ASN A 118 9.33 15.19 -0.45
N GLY A 119 8.66 16.34 -0.25
CA GLY A 119 7.23 16.40 0.05
C GLY A 119 6.37 15.84 -1.09
N ALA A 120 6.76 16.11 -2.34
CA ALA A 120 6.09 15.54 -3.49
C ALA A 120 6.35 14.03 -3.65
N ALA A 121 7.57 13.53 -3.36
CA ALA A 121 7.84 12.10 -3.35
C ALA A 121 7.07 11.37 -2.23
N ALA A 122 6.98 11.96 -1.03
CA ALA A 122 6.13 11.47 0.06
C ALA A 122 4.65 11.40 -0.38
N SER A 123 4.18 12.38 -1.17
CA SER A 123 2.83 12.35 -1.73
C SER A 123 2.63 11.24 -2.76
N GLU A 124 3.67 10.89 -3.55
CA GLU A 124 3.61 9.79 -4.52
C GLU A 124 3.48 8.45 -3.80
N SER A 125 4.04 8.35 -2.59
CA SER A 125 3.90 7.18 -1.74
C SER A 125 2.50 7.05 -1.12
N THR A 126 1.67 8.10 -1.16
CA THR A 126 0.45 8.35 -0.36
C THR A 126 0.64 8.62 1.12
N TRP A 127 1.79 8.25 1.70
CA TRP A 127 2.13 8.45 3.12
C TRP A 127 2.56 9.89 3.44
N SER A 128 1.87 10.90 2.91
CA SER A 128 2.09 12.32 3.25
C SER A 128 0.98 12.83 4.16
N SER A 129 1.25 13.33 5.37
CA SER A 129 2.52 13.27 6.12
C SER A 129 2.63 11.99 6.98
N SER A 130 3.86 11.50 7.16
CA SER A 130 4.20 10.33 8.01
C SER A 130 5.62 10.44 8.55
N SER A 131 5.82 9.93 9.76
CA SER A 131 7.10 9.72 10.43
C SER A 131 8.02 8.79 9.63
N ARG A 132 7.41 7.99 8.74
CA ARG A 132 8.11 7.19 7.73
C ARG A 132 9.06 8.03 6.89
N TRP A 133 8.78 9.30 6.65
CA TRP A 133 9.61 10.17 5.81
C TRP A 133 10.31 11.30 6.57
N THR A 134 10.27 11.27 7.91
CA THR A 134 10.95 12.26 8.74
C THR A 134 12.46 12.03 8.72
N ASP A 135 13.23 13.13 8.65
CA ASP A 135 14.70 13.17 8.65
C ASP A 135 15.38 12.35 7.55
N VAL A 136 14.66 12.05 6.47
CA VAL A 136 15.16 11.31 5.31
C VAL A 136 14.74 11.95 3.99
N GLU A 137 15.47 11.62 2.93
CA GLU A 137 15.04 11.87 1.56
C GLU A 137 14.32 10.62 1.06
N VAL A 138 13.03 10.73 0.73
CA VAL A 138 12.17 9.65 0.26
C VAL A 138 12.76 8.92 -0.94
N GLU A 139 13.46 9.65 -1.82
CA GLU A 139 14.12 9.08 -3.01
C GLU A 139 15.31 8.17 -2.69
N ASP A 140 15.82 8.22 -1.45
CA ASP A 140 16.89 7.32 -0.98
C ASP A 140 16.33 6.14 -0.17
N ILE A 141 15.02 6.09 0.06
CA ILE A 141 14.39 5.02 0.82
C ILE A 141 13.71 4.06 -0.14
N VAL A 142 14.13 2.80 -0.10
CA VAL A 142 13.50 1.68 -0.80
C VAL A 142 12.32 1.19 0.05
N PRO A 143 11.07 1.50 -0.34
CA PRO A 143 9.90 1.20 0.47
C PRO A 143 9.49 -0.26 0.27
N VAL A 144 9.12 -0.94 1.36
CA VAL A 144 8.66 -2.34 1.32
C VAL A 144 7.42 -2.50 0.43
N ASP A 145 6.43 -1.64 0.62
CA ASP A 145 5.15 -1.66 -0.09
C ASP A 145 5.29 -1.43 -1.59
N LEU A 146 6.03 -0.41 -2.01
CA LEU A 146 6.26 -0.16 -3.44
C LEU A 146 6.81 -1.41 -4.15
N ASN A 147 7.81 -2.04 -3.56
CA ASN A 147 8.47 -3.20 -4.16
C ASN A 147 7.58 -4.45 -4.08
N ALA A 148 6.77 -4.59 -3.03
CA ALA A 148 5.74 -5.63 -2.96
C ALA A 148 4.68 -5.44 -4.06
N PHE A 149 4.18 -4.23 -4.28
CA PHE A 149 3.21 -3.94 -5.35
C PHE A 149 3.79 -4.21 -6.74
N LEU A 150 5.05 -3.86 -6.99
CA LEU A 150 5.72 -4.16 -8.26
C LEU A 150 5.95 -5.66 -8.46
N CYS A 151 6.21 -6.40 -7.39
CA CYS A 151 6.29 -7.86 -7.42
C CYS A 151 4.94 -8.50 -7.77
N ALA A 152 3.85 -8.01 -7.17
CA ALA A 152 2.50 -8.40 -7.59
C ALA A 152 2.23 -8.01 -9.04
N TYR A 153 2.68 -6.82 -9.47
CA TYR A 153 2.54 -6.34 -10.84
C TYR A 153 3.21 -7.30 -11.84
N GLU A 154 4.46 -7.69 -11.58
CA GLU A 154 5.21 -8.65 -12.41
C GLU A 154 4.52 -10.01 -12.45
N ARG A 155 4.06 -10.52 -11.30
CA ARG A 155 3.29 -11.78 -11.23
C ARG A 155 2.00 -11.71 -12.05
N GLN A 156 1.27 -10.61 -11.97
CA GLN A 156 0.05 -10.41 -12.74
C GLN A 156 0.34 -10.30 -14.25
N MET A 157 1.41 -9.61 -14.64
CA MET A 157 1.82 -9.55 -16.05
C MET A 157 2.15 -10.94 -16.60
N ALA A 158 2.81 -11.80 -15.82
CA ALA A 158 3.07 -13.19 -16.21
C ALA A 158 1.76 -13.95 -16.50
N GLU A 159 0.78 -13.88 -15.59
CA GLU A 159 -0.55 -14.48 -15.78
C GLU A 159 -1.28 -13.92 -17.01
N PHE A 160 -1.16 -12.62 -17.25
CA PHE A 160 -1.81 -11.95 -18.37
C PHE A 160 -1.23 -12.38 -19.72
N TYR A 161 0.09 -12.45 -19.86
CA TYR A 161 0.73 -12.96 -21.07
C TYR A 161 0.42 -14.43 -21.31
N HIS A 162 0.42 -15.26 -20.26
CA HIS A 162 0.01 -16.66 -20.36
C HIS A 162 -1.43 -16.76 -20.88
N SER A 163 -2.37 -15.99 -20.30
CA SER A 163 -3.79 -16.01 -20.72
C SER A 163 -4.03 -15.55 -22.17
N THR A 164 -3.09 -14.79 -22.73
CA THR A 164 -3.13 -14.29 -24.11
C THR A 164 -2.28 -15.12 -25.08
N GLY A 165 -1.60 -16.16 -24.60
CA GLY A 165 -0.82 -17.11 -25.40
C GLY A 165 0.62 -16.69 -25.69
N ASN A 166 1.14 -15.66 -25.01
CA ASN A 166 2.52 -15.21 -25.15
C ASN A 166 3.40 -15.82 -24.04
N GLU A 167 3.67 -17.12 -24.14
CA GLU A 167 4.41 -17.87 -23.11
C GLU A 167 5.81 -17.31 -22.84
N LYS A 168 6.49 -16.80 -23.87
CA LYS A 168 7.82 -16.20 -23.70
C LYS A 168 7.79 -15.01 -22.73
N MET A 169 6.84 -14.09 -22.91
CA MET A 169 6.70 -12.94 -22.01
C MET A 169 6.17 -13.36 -20.63
N ALA A 170 5.35 -14.41 -20.58
CA ALA A 170 4.88 -14.97 -19.32
C ALA A 170 6.05 -15.49 -18.46
N GLU A 171 6.96 -16.27 -19.05
CA GLU A 171 8.17 -16.76 -18.41
C GLU A 171 9.09 -15.61 -17.98
N GLU A 172 9.30 -14.60 -18.85
CA GLU A 172 10.13 -13.43 -18.52
C GLU A 172 9.61 -12.67 -17.29
N PHE A 173 8.30 -12.38 -17.24
CA PHE A 173 7.71 -11.69 -16.09
C PHE A 173 7.66 -12.56 -14.83
N GLN A 174 7.53 -13.88 -14.99
CA GLN A 174 7.62 -14.80 -13.86
C GLN A 174 9.02 -14.77 -13.22
N ASP A 175 10.07 -14.69 -14.04
CA ASP A 175 11.44 -14.60 -13.55
C ASP A 175 11.74 -13.22 -12.93
N LEU A 176 11.22 -12.13 -13.50
CA LEU A 176 11.28 -10.80 -12.90
C LEU A 176 10.64 -10.76 -11.50
N ALA A 177 9.45 -11.35 -11.35
CA ALA A 177 8.77 -11.45 -10.06
C ALA A 177 9.60 -12.20 -9.01
N LYS A 178 10.25 -13.31 -9.40
CA LYS A 178 11.14 -14.08 -8.51
C LYS A 178 12.39 -13.27 -8.13
N ILE A 179 13.04 -12.61 -9.10
CA ILE A 179 14.21 -11.77 -8.86
C ILE A 179 13.87 -10.65 -7.86
N ARG A 180 12.72 -10.01 -8.02
CA ARG A 180 12.26 -8.97 -7.09
C ARG A 180 11.92 -9.54 -5.72
N ALA A 181 11.22 -10.67 -5.64
CA ALA A 181 10.92 -11.33 -4.37
C ALA A 181 12.20 -11.70 -3.60
N ASP A 182 13.21 -12.22 -4.29
CA ASP A 182 14.53 -12.49 -3.72
C ASP A 182 15.22 -11.21 -3.23
N ALA A 183 15.15 -10.11 -3.98
CA ALA A 183 15.71 -8.82 -3.57
C ALA A 183 14.97 -8.21 -2.37
N ILE A 184 13.64 -8.29 -2.33
CA ILE A 184 12.82 -7.88 -1.18
C ILE A 184 13.25 -8.67 0.06
N HIS A 185 13.40 -9.98 -0.06
CA HIS A 185 13.86 -10.79 1.07
C HIS A 185 15.30 -10.43 1.48
N ALA A 186 16.22 -10.30 0.53
CA ALA A 186 17.63 -10.04 0.83
C ALA A 186 17.89 -8.68 1.50
N PHE A 187 17.17 -7.63 1.11
CA PHE A 187 17.42 -6.27 1.60
C PHE A 187 16.43 -5.79 2.65
N LEU A 188 15.17 -6.23 2.58
CA LEU A 188 14.09 -5.66 3.36
C LEU A 188 13.65 -6.57 4.51
N TRP A 189 13.90 -7.89 4.45
CA TRP A 189 13.58 -8.78 5.57
C TRP A 189 14.55 -8.60 6.73
N ASN A 190 14.04 -8.46 7.95
CA ASN A 190 14.84 -8.47 9.16
C ASN A 190 14.55 -9.73 9.98
N ASP A 191 15.54 -10.63 10.05
CA ASP A 191 15.36 -11.92 10.73
C ASP A 191 15.24 -11.79 12.26
N THR A 192 15.77 -10.72 12.87
CA THR A 192 15.69 -10.51 14.32
C THR A 192 14.28 -10.12 14.73
N VAL A 193 13.66 -9.16 14.03
CA VAL A 193 12.29 -8.70 14.35
C VAL A 193 11.20 -9.50 13.64
N LYS A 194 11.57 -10.39 12.71
CA LYS A 194 10.65 -11.20 11.88
C LYS A 194 9.64 -10.34 11.11
N MET A 195 10.13 -9.24 10.54
CA MET A 195 9.33 -8.29 9.79
C MET A 195 10.18 -7.61 8.71
N TRP A 196 9.53 -7.16 7.64
CA TRP A 196 10.21 -6.32 6.66
C TRP A 196 10.42 -4.89 7.19
N ARG A 197 11.42 -4.21 6.62
CA ARG A 197 11.82 -2.84 6.90
C ARG A 197 12.21 -2.13 5.62
N ASP A 198 11.84 -0.87 5.51
CA ASP A 198 12.37 0.00 4.45
C ASP A 198 13.90 0.06 4.53
N TYR A 199 14.57 0.24 3.39
CA TYR A 199 16.02 0.29 3.31
C TYR A 199 16.50 1.68 2.89
N ASP A 200 17.43 2.24 3.64
CA ASP A 200 18.09 3.51 3.31
C ASP A 200 19.33 3.22 2.44
N VAL A 201 19.29 3.64 1.17
CA VAL A 201 20.37 3.37 0.22
C VAL A 201 21.63 4.16 0.51
N ARG A 202 21.51 5.35 1.13
CA ARG A 202 22.67 6.18 1.49
C ARG A 202 23.37 5.63 2.71
N ALA A 203 22.58 5.26 3.73
CA ALA A 203 23.11 4.67 4.95
C ALA A 203 23.43 3.18 4.83
N GLN A 204 23.04 2.54 3.72
CA GLN A 204 23.21 1.12 3.44
C GLN A 204 22.73 0.22 4.57
N LYS A 205 21.55 0.55 5.13
CA LYS A 205 20.96 -0.17 6.26
C LYS A 205 19.44 -0.12 6.23
N GLN A 206 18.83 -1.11 6.88
CA GLN A 206 17.40 -1.11 7.16
C GLN A 206 17.05 -0.01 8.18
N ARG A 207 15.88 0.59 7.98
CA ARG A 207 15.31 1.55 8.93
C ARG A 207 14.60 0.80 10.06
N PRO A 208 14.68 1.27 11.31
CA PRO A 208 14.17 0.50 12.45
C PRO A 208 12.65 0.56 12.63
N GLY A 209 12.01 1.64 12.17
CA GLY A 209 10.58 1.90 12.40
C GLY A 209 9.67 0.83 11.79
N PHE A 210 8.52 0.62 12.41
CA PHE A 210 7.46 -0.26 11.91
C PHE A 210 6.31 0.55 11.33
N TYR A 211 5.89 0.17 10.12
CA TYR A 211 4.71 0.68 9.44
C TYR A 211 3.88 -0.52 8.99
N LEU A 212 2.55 -0.43 9.08
CA LEU A 212 1.71 -1.58 8.77
C LEU A 212 1.87 -2.02 7.31
N SER A 213 2.24 -1.14 6.38
CA SER A 213 2.56 -1.52 5.00
C SER A 213 3.76 -2.45 4.84
N HIS A 214 4.58 -2.68 5.88
CA HIS A 214 5.66 -3.67 5.84
C HIS A 214 5.16 -5.11 5.66
N ILE A 215 3.87 -5.38 5.88
CA ILE A 215 3.25 -6.69 5.60
C ILE A 215 2.88 -6.88 4.12
N ALA A 216 3.00 -5.83 3.29
CA ALA A 216 2.63 -5.86 1.88
C ALA A 216 3.23 -7.03 1.06
N PRO A 217 4.46 -7.54 1.34
CA PRO A 217 4.98 -8.71 0.62
C PRO A 217 4.10 -9.96 0.74
N ILE A 218 3.44 -10.16 1.90
CA ILE A 218 2.50 -11.26 2.12
C ILE A 218 1.24 -11.04 1.27
N PHE A 219 0.64 -9.85 1.35
CA PHE A 219 -0.52 -9.47 0.55
C PHE A 219 -0.26 -9.58 -0.97
N ALA A 220 0.94 -9.20 -1.41
CA ALA A 220 1.37 -9.28 -2.80
C ALA A 220 1.67 -10.72 -3.28
N HIS A 221 1.76 -11.67 -2.35
CA HIS A 221 2.21 -13.05 -2.59
C HIS A 221 3.59 -13.12 -3.27
N CYS A 222 4.55 -12.35 -2.75
CA CYS A 222 5.91 -12.32 -3.31
C CYS A 222 6.69 -13.60 -3.02
N SER A 223 6.74 -14.50 -4.00
CA SER A 223 7.41 -15.80 -3.85
C SER A 223 8.68 -15.87 -4.69
N GLY A 224 9.82 -16.06 -4.01
CA GLY A 224 11.12 -16.29 -4.61
C GLY A 224 11.72 -17.61 -4.09
N LYS A 225 13.01 -17.59 -3.73
CA LYS A 225 13.69 -18.70 -3.05
C LYS A 225 13.10 -19.00 -1.68
N VAL A 226 12.61 -17.97 -0.99
CA VAL A 226 11.95 -18.10 0.30
C VAL A 226 10.44 -18.14 0.09
N ASN A 227 9.81 -19.19 0.60
CA ASN A 227 8.36 -19.34 0.57
C ASN A 227 7.72 -18.56 1.74
N ILE A 228 7.46 -17.27 1.52
CA ILE A 228 6.88 -16.39 2.54
C ILE A 228 5.40 -16.67 2.81
N THR A 229 4.72 -17.42 1.95
CA THR A 229 3.32 -17.83 2.13
C THR A 229 3.21 -19.16 2.86
N SER A 230 4.33 -19.81 3.22
CA SER A 230 4.29 -21.01 4.06
C SER A 230 3.76 -20.70 5.45
N THR A 231 3.00 -21.64 6.03
CA THR A 231 2.42 -21.50 7.38
C THR A 231 3.48 -21.17 8.44
N ASP A 232 4.70 -21.71 8.33
CA ASP A 232 5.79 -21.44 9.27
C ASP A 232 6.33 -20.01 9.15
N PHE A 233 6.48 -19.50 7.92
CA PHE A 233 6.91 -18.12 7.71
C PHE A 233 5.85 -17.13 8.21
N LEU A 234 4.59 -17.35 7.85
CA LEU A 234 3.46 -16.58 8.35
C LEU A 234 3.38 -16.64 9.88
N GLN A 235 3.65 -17.80 10.48
CA GLN A 235 3.68 -17.94 11.94
C GLN A 235 4.78 -17.10 12.59
N ALA A 236 5.94 -16.94 11.95
CA ALA A 236 7.02 -16.09 12.44
C ALA A 236 6.62 -14.60 12.43
N VAL A 237 6.03 -14.12 11.33
CA VAL A 237 5.51 -12.76 11.21
C VAL A 237 4.37 -12.54 12.22
N PHE A 238 3.46 -13.50 12.35
CA PHE A 238 2.35 -13.47 13.28
C PHE A 238 2.80 -13.32 14.75
N LYS A 239 3.94 -13.93 15.10
CA LYS A 239 4.50 -13.89 16.46
C LYS A 239 5.44 -12.71 16.70
N SER A 240 5.74 -11.90 15.68
CA SER A 240 6.63 -10.73 15.80
C SER A 240 6.13 -9.75 16.87
N ALA A 241 7.07 -9.05 17.50
CA ALA A 241 6.72 -8.02 18.48
C ALA A 241 5.89 -6.90 17.85
N ASP A 242 6.28 -6.48 16.63
CA ASP A 242 5.58 -5.46 15.85
C ASP A 242 4.10 -5.80 15.67
N LEU A 243 3.78 -7.01 15.17
CA LEU A 243 2.39 -7.34 14.87
C LEU A 243 1.55 -7.53 16.13
N LYS A 244 2.14 -8.11 17.20
CA LYS A 244 1.46 -8.22 18.50
C LYS A 244 1.12 -6.85 19.07
N GLU A 245 2.04 -5.90 18.97
CA GLU A 245 1.84 -4.54 19.45
C GLU A 245 0.81 -3.79 18.60
N ALA A 246 0.90 -3.89 17.27
CA ALA A 246 -0.02 -3.23 16.36
C ALA A 246 -1.46 -3.76 16.47
N THR A 247 -1.65 -5.04 16.80
CA THR A 247 -2.98 -5.68 16.82
C THR A 247 -3.69 -5.61 18.16
N LYS A 248 -3.13 -4.95 19.19
CA LYS A 248 -3.74 -4.87 20.53
C LYS A 248 -4.93 -3.91 20.63
N TYR A 249 -5.04 -2.95 19.73
CA TYR A 249 -6.02 -1.86 19.82
C TYR A 249 -7.45 -2.32 19.50
N PRO A 250 -8.48 -1.64 20.03
CA PRO A 250 -9.88 -2.06 19.84
C PRO A 250 -10.51 -1.56 18.53
N GLY A 251 -10.04 -0.46 17.94
CA GLY A 251 -10.66 0.23 16.79
C GLY A 251 -10.08 -0.14 15.42
N GLY A 252 -9.13 -1.08 15.36
CA GLY A 252 -8.39 -1.45 14.16
C GLY A 252 -6.90 -1.59 14.45
N ILE A 253 -6.07 -1.53 13.41
CA ILE A 253 -4.61 -1.64 13.47
C ILE A 253 -3.99 -0.33 12.95
N PRO A 254 -3.09 0.33 13.71
CA PRO A 254 -2.59 1.65 13.35
C PRO A 254 -1.62 1.58 12.16
N ALA A 255 -1.45 2.71 11.47
CA ALA A 255 -0.51 2.85 10.36
C ALA A 255 0.96 2.67 10.79
N SER A 256 1.30 3.05 12.02
CA SER A 256 2.64 2.96 12.60
C SER A 256 2.62 2.63 14.10
N ASP A 257 3.79 2.47 14.70
CA ASP A 257 3.97 2.24 16.15
C ASP A 257 3.51 3.47 16.96
N ALA A 258 2.95 3.25 18.15
CA ALA A 258 2.61 4.28 19.12
C ALA A 258 3.80 5.10 19.66
N THR A 259 5.03 4.62 19.49
CA THR A 259 6.24 5.41 19.80
C THR A 259 6.57 6.45 18.73
N THR A 260 5.91 6.43 17.57
CA THR A 260 6.11 7.46 16.54
C THR A 260 5.52 8.81 16.98
N PRO A 261 6.08 9.94 16.53
CA PRO A 261 5.51 11.26 16.83
C PRO A 261 4.04 11.36 16.39
N SER A 262 3.15 11.70 17.33
CA SER A 262 1.72 11.85 17.06
C SER A 262 1.42 13.13 16.27
N GLY A 263 0.35 13.11 15.47
CA GLY A 263 -0.20 14.30 14.79
C GLY A 263 -0.07 14.27 13.27
N LEU A 264 0.85 13.44 12.75
CA LEU A 264 0.94 13.16 11.33
C LEU A 264 -0.21 12.25 10.89
N GLN A 265 -0.66 12.42 9.65
CA GLN A 265 -1.85 11.74 9.17
C GLN A 265 -1.66 10.22 9.07
N TRP A 266 -0.53 9.77 8.50
CA TRP A 266 -0.22 8.36 8.29
C TRP A 266 0.65 7.78 9.40
N ASP A 267 0.24 8.00 10.64
CA ASP A 267 0.86 7.44 11.85
C ASP A 267 -0.17 7.08 12.91
N TYR A 268 0.27 6.43 13.98
CA TYR A 268 -0.51 6.24 15.19
C TYR A 268 -1.15 7.57 15.68
N PRO A 269 -2.44 7.58 16.06
CA PRO A 269 -3.34 6.44 16.25
C PRO A 269 -4.24 6.11 15.04
N ASN A 270 -3.92 6.57 13.84
CA ASN A 270 -4.83 6.43 12.70
C ASN A 270 -4.75 5.03 12.06
N ALA A 271 -5.93 4.44 11.81
CA ALA A 271 -6.13 3.29 10.95
C ALA A 271 -6.69 3.72 9.59
N PHE A 272 -6.07 3.20 8.53
CA PHE A 272 -6.50 3.37 7.15
C PHE A 272 -6.98 2.04 6.59
N ALA A 273 -8.13 2.05 5.92
CA ALA A 273 -8.80 0.85 5.42
C ALA A 273 -7.89 -0.04 4.54
N PRO A 274 -7.12 0.51 3.58
CA PRO A 274 -6.22 -0.31 2.76
C PRO A 274 -5.19 -1.10 3.57
N LEU A 275 -4.67 -0.53 4.66
CA LEU A 275 -3.70 -1.21 5.54
C LEU A 275 -4.36 -2.37 6.29
N GLN A 276 -5.62 -2.20 6.72
CA GLN A 276 -6.39 -3.27 7.36
C GLN A 276 -6.60 -4.43 6.40
N LEU A 277 -7.00 -4.11 5.17
CA LEU A 277 -7.26 -5.12 4.14
C LEU A 277 -6.01 -5.94 3.84
N MET A 278 -4.87 -5.28 3.62
CA MET A 278 -3.61 -5.99 3.34
C MET A 278 -3.25 -6.96 4.48
N LEU A 279 -3.43 -6.57 5.74
CA LEU A 279 -3.14 -7.44 6.88
C LEU A 279 -4.09 -8.62 6.94
N VAL A 280 -5.39 -8.37 6.82
CA VAL A 280 -6.42 -9.41 6.92
C VAL A 280 -6.26 -10.41 5.77
N GLU A 281 -6.20 -9.95 4.51
CA GLU A 281 -6.07 -10.84 3.35
C GLU A 281 -4.76 -11.61 3.32
N GLY A 282 -3.66 -11.00 3.77
CA GLY A 282 -2.37 -11.67 3.82
C GLY A 282 -2.36 -12.94 4.67
N PHE A 283 -3.24 -13.03 5.68
CA PHE A 283 -3.31 -14.18 6.58
C PHE A 283 -4.60 -15.00 6.45
N ALA A 284 -5.68 -14.44 5.88
CA ALA A 284 -7.01 -15.07 5.88
C ALA A 284 -7.09 -16.35 5.04
N GLY A 285 -6.16 -16.56 4.09
CA GLY A 285 -6.09 -17.78 3.30
C GLY A 285 -5.64 -19.03 4.07
N GLU A 286 -5.07 -18.84 5.27
CA GLU A 286 -4.54 -19.92 6.10
C GLU A 286 -5.42 -20.15 7.32
N GLU A 287 -6.05 -21.33 7.40
CA GLU A 287 -7.04 -21.68 8.44
C GLU A 287 -6.52 -21.43 9.87
N LYS A 288 -5.24 -21.70 10.09
CA LYS A 288 -4.56 -21.47 11.38
C LYS A 288 -4.66 -20.04 11.91
N PHE A 289 -4.76 -19.05 11.03
CA PHE A 289 -4.84 -17.63 11.39
C PHE A 289 -6.25 -17.07 11.28
N ARG A 290 -7.25 -17.89 10.90
CA ARG A 290 -8.62 -17.42 10.62
C ARG A 290 -9.27 -16.69 11.80
N ASP A 291 -9.12 -17.20 13.01
CA ASP A 291 -9.70 -16.54 14.20
C ASP A 291 -9.08 -15.16 14.46
N ALA A 292 -7.77 -15.04 14.27
CA ALA A 292 -7.07 -13.78 14.45
C ALA A 292 -7.41 -12.76 13.36
N THR A 293 -7.48 -13.19 12.09
CA THR A 293 -7.86 -12.32 10.98
C THR A 293 -9.31 -11.87 11.07
N LEU A 294 -10.22 -12.76 11.49
CA LEU A 294 -11.59 -12.39 11.82
C LEU A 294 -11.65 -11.36 12.94
N SER A 295 -10.86 -11.53 14.01
CA SER A 295 -10.78 -10.56 15.11
C SER A 295 -10.30 -9.19 14.63
N TRP A 296 -9.27 -9.14 13.79
CA TRP A 296 -8.76 -7.90 13.20
C TRP A 296 -9.80 -7.21 12.32
N ALA A 297 -10.47 -7.97 11.45
CA ALA A 297 -11.56 -7.46 10.63
C ALA A 297 -12.72 -6.92 11.48
N GLN A 298 -13.13 -7.67 12.50
CA GLN A 298 -14.21 -7.30 13.41
C GLN A 298 -13.92 -5.99 14.15
N LYS A 299 -12.69 -5.77 14.63
CA LYS A 299 -12.29 -4.51 15.30
C LYS A 299 -12.51 -3.30 14.41
N PHE A 300 -11.97 -3.35 13.18
CA PHE A 300 -12.11 -2.26 12.22
C PHE A 300 -13.57 -2.07 11.79
N MET A 301 -14.28 -3.15 11.43
CA MET A 301 -15.69 -3.12 11.06
C MET A 301 -16.59 -2.54 12.16
N SER A 302 -16.33 -2.89 13.42
CA SER A 302 -17.07 -2.34 14.56
C SER A 302 -16.84 -0.85 14.72
N SER A 303 -15.61 -0.38 14.50
CA SER A 303 -15.27 1.03 14.59
C SER A 303 -15.99 1.83 13.50
N ILE A 304 -15.86 1.43 12.24
CA ILE A 304 -16.46 2.18 11.13
C ILE A 304 -17.99 2.15 11.18
N TYR A 305 -18.60 1.04 11.61
CA TYR A 305 -20.06 0.96 11.71
C TYR A 305 -20.61 1.84 12.82
N ARG A 306 -20.02 1.80 14.02
CA ARG A 306 -20.51 2.62 15.13
C ARG A 306 -20.31 4.11 14.85
N GLY A 307 -19.21 4.48 14.19
CA GLY A 307 -19.01 5.85 13.70
C GLY A 307 -20.10 6.24 12.70
N TYR A 308 -20.40 5.36 11.74
CA TYR A 308 -21.52 5.54 10.81
C TYR A 308 -22.88 5.64 11.52
N GLU A 309 -23.13 4.87 12.59
CA GLU A 309 -24.40 4.96 13.32
C GLU A 309 -24.61 6.35 13.92
N ALA A 310 -23.55 7.01 14.39
CA ALA A 310 -23.59 8.37 14.91
C ALA A 310 -23.67 9.42 13.80
N ASP A 311 -22.75 9.36 12.83
CA ASP A 311 -22.51 10.47 11.90
C ASP A 311 -23.19 10.27 10.53
N LYS A 312 -23.69 9.06 10.24
CA LYS A 312 -24.23 8.62 8.95
C LYS A 312 -23.25 8.75 7.79
N GLU A 313 -21.95 8.70 8.11
CA GLU A 313 -20.86 8.84 7.16
C GLU A 313 -19.71 7.87 7.47
N LEU A 314 -19.01 7.41 6.42
CA LEU A 314 -17.80 6.61 6.55
C LEU A 314 -16.58 7.46 6.19
N TYR A 315 -15.64 7.58 7.12
CA TYR A 315 -14.45 8.43 6.98
C TYR A 315 -13.26 7.74 6.32
N ASP A 316 -12.31 8.55 5.84
CA ASP A 316 -11.03 8.11 5.27
C ASP A 316 -10.14 7.38 6.28
N ARG A 317 -10.27 7.72 7.57
CA ARG A 317 -9.46 7.16 8.66
C ARG A 317 -10.18 7.17 10.00
N TYR A 318 -9.79 6.25 10.88
CA TYR A 318 -10.38 6.06 12.22
C TYR A 318 -9.29 5.98 13.30
N ASP A 319 -9.64 6.36 14.52
CA ASP A 319 -8.74 6.23 15.68
C ASP A 319 -8.77 4.79 16.22
N VAL A 320 -7.61 4.13 16.28
CA VAL A 320 -7.55 2.73 16.76
C VAL A 320 -7.78 2.61 18.26
N SER A 321 -7.50 3.66 19.03
CA SER A 321 -7.64 3.68 20.48
C SER A 321 -9.07 4.01 20.93
N ARG A 322 -9.82 4.76 20.10
CA ARG A 322 -11.18 5.21 20.38
C ARG A 322 -12.15 4.69 19.32
N VAL A 323 -12.80 3.57 19.62
CA VAL A 323 -13.79 2.94 18.73
C VAL A 323 -14.88 3.95 18.33
N ALA A 324 -15.27 3.93 17.06
CA ALA A 324 -16.25 4.83 16.43
C ALA A 324 -15.75 6.25 16.13
N GLU A 325 -14.59 6.67 16.65
CA GLU A 325 -14.08 8.00 16.39
C GLU A 325 -13.27 8.06 15.09
N LYS A 326 -13.52 9.11 14.31
CA LYS A 326 -12.69 9.44 13.14
C LYS A 326 -11.28 9.79 13.57
N GLY A 327 -10.30 9.41 12.74
CA GLY A 327 -8.90 9.75 12.98
C GLY A 327 -8.64 11.25 12.84
N THR A 328 -7.49 11.70 13.31
CA THR A 328 -7.07 13.11 13.25
C THR A 328 -5.85 13.26 12.33
N GLY A 329 -5.38 14.48 12.11
CA GLY A 329 -4.17 14.72 11.31
C GLY A 329 -3.91 16.21 11.11
N GLU A 330 -2.66 16.57 10.90
CA GLU A 330 -2.22 17.97 10.77
C GLU A 330 -2.65 18.63 9.45
N GLU A 331 -2.82 17.87 8.36
CA GLU A 331 -3.00 18.45 7.02
C GLU A 331 -4.46 18.84 6.75
N TYR A 332 -5.41 17.98 7.12
CA TYR A 332 -6.86 18.23 6.96
C TYR A 332 -7.68 17.36 7.90
N GLU A 333 -8.92 17.76 8.20
CA GLU A 333 -9.87 16.95 8.99
C GLU A 333 -10.29 15.67 8.25
N ALA A 334 -10.68 14.61 8.96
CA ALA A 334 -11.11 13.38 8.31
C ALA A 334 -12.27 13.63 7.30
N GLN A 335 -12.14 13.06 6.12
CA GLN A 335 -13.05 13.25 4.99
C GLN A 335 -14.03 12.10 4.92
N GLY A 336 -15.31 12.40 4.72
CA GLY A 336 -16.35 11.39 4.72
C GLY A 336 -16.83 10.97 3.32
N GLY A 337 -17.65 9.90 3.28
CA GLY A 337 -18.09 9.23 2.05
C GLY A 337 -16.99 8.41 1.36
N PHE A 338 -15.93 8.04 2.09
CA PHE A 338 -14.63 7.73 1.49
C PHE A 338 -14.55 6.36 0.79
N GLY A 339 -14.08 6.35 -0.47
CA GLY A 339 -14.11 5.20 -1.37
C GLY A 339 -13.39 3.95 -0.84
N TRP A 340 -12.14 4.08 -0.38
CA TRP A 340 -11.39 2.94 0.15
C TRP A 340 -12.04 2.32 1.38
N THR A 341 -12.75 3.11 2.21
CA THR A 341 -13.36 2.60 3.45
C THR A 341 -14.56 1.76 3.09
N ASN A 342 -15.36 2.27 2.15
CA ASN A 342 -16.52 1.56 1.61
C ASN A 342 -16.09 0.25 0.92
N GLY A 343 -15.07 0.30 0.06
CA GLY A 343 -14.57 -0.86 -0.67
C GLY A 343 -14.01 -1.95 0.26
N VAL A 344 -13.20 -1.56 1.24
CA VAL A 344 -12.65 -2.49 2.23
C VAL A 344 -13.74 -3.08 3.11
N ALA A 345 -14.72 -2.29 3.55
CA ALA A 345 -15.84 -2.80 4.35
C ALA A 345 -16.59 -3.93 3.62
N LEU A 346 -16.89 -3.72 2.33
CA LEU A 346 -17.53 -4.73 1.48
C LEU A 346 -16.64 -5.97 1.32
N ARG A 347 -15.33 -5.78 1.12
CA ARG A 347 -14.39 -6.88 0.95
C ARG A 347 -14.24 -7.72 2.23
N LEU A 348 -14.23 -7.09 3.40
CA LEU A 348 -14.20 -7.81 4.68
C LEU A 348 -15.49 -8.62 4.91
N MET A 349 -16.65 -8.10 4.50
CA MET A 349 -17.90 -8.88 4.53
C MET A 349 -17.87 -10.08 3.58
N GLU A 350 -17.21 -9.95 2.42
CA GLU A 350 -17.04 -11.07 1.49
C GLU A 350 -16.10 -12.15 2.06
N LEU A 351 -15.03 -11.77 2.76
CA LEU A 351 -14.09 -12.70 3.39
C LEU A 351 -14.70 -13.44 4.60
N PHE A 352 -15.65 -12.81 5.30
CA PHE A 352 -16.26 -13.30 6.53
C PHE A 352 -17.80 -13.16 6.53
N PRO A 353 -18.52 -13.78 5.59
CA PRO A 353 -19.93 -13.48 5.32
C PRO A 353 -20.90 -13.89 6.44
N GLN A 354 -20.49 -14.82 7.31
CA GLN A 354 -21.30 -15.34 8.42
C GLN A 354 -20.66 -15.10 9.80
N ASP A 355 -19.41 -14.62 9.82
CA ASP A 355 -18.60 -14.63 11.05
C ASP A 355 -18.47 -13.24 11.70
N LEU A 356 -18.70 -12.17 10.94
CA LEU A 356 -18.71 -10.81 11.47
C LEU A 356 -20.00 -10.56 12.28
N ASN A 357 -19.85 -10.24 13.56
CA ASN A 357 -20.92 -10.08 14.54
C ASN A 357 -21.28 -8.60 14.74
N GLY A 358 -22.58 -8.27 14.62
CA GLY A 358 -23.06 -6.88 14.70
C GLY A 358 -22.52 -6.03 13.54
N ALA A 359 -23.30 -5.08 13.04
CA ALA A 359 -23.04 -4.32 11.80
C ALA A 359 -23.11 -5.10 10.48
N ALA A 360 -22.42 -6.25 10.35
CA ALA A 360 -22.32 -6.98 9.09
C ALA A 360 -23.68 -7.54 8.61
N THR A 361 -24.53 -7.97 9.55
CA THR A 361 -25.91 -8.43 9.26
C THR A 361 -26.86 -7.30 8.85
N HIS A 362 -26.56 -6.03 9.14
CA HIS A 362 -27.36 -4.86 8.69
C HIS A 362 -26.78 -4.20 7.42
N PHE A 363 -25.47 -4.24 7.21
CA PHE A 363 -24.89 -3.92 5.90
C PHE A 363 -25.24 -4.95 4.82
N ALA A 364 -25.37 -6.23 5.17
CA ALA A 364 -25.80 -7.29 4.25
C ALA A 364 -27.22 -7.07 3.70
N THR A 365 -28.11 -6.42 4.46
CA THR A 365 -29.44 -6.02 3.97
C THR A 365 -29.40 -4.83 2.99
N LEU A 366 -28.33 -4.03 3.00
CA LEU A 366 -28.09 -2.97 2.01
C LEU A 366 -27.30 -3.48 0.78
N SER A 367 -26.50 -4.54 0.92
CA SER A 367 -25.62 -5.05 -0.13
C SER A 367 -26.34 -5.77 -1.27
N VAL A 368 -27.56 -6.30 -1.06
CA VAL A 368 -28.35 -6.94 -2.14
C VAL A 368 -28.72 -5.94 -3.25
N LEU A 369 -28.66 -4.63 -2.99
CA LEU A 369 -28.91 -3.56 -3.97
C LEU A 369 -27.64 -2.88 -4.53
N CYS A 370 -26.46 -3.11 -3.95
CA CYS A 370 -25.22 -2.35 -4.29
C CYS A 370 -24.00 -3.19 -4.67
N MET A 371 -24.07 -4.53 -4.61
CA MET A 371 -22.92 -5.40 -4.94
C MET A 371 -22.45 -5.34 -6.40
N SER A 372 -23.18 -4.66 -7.30
CA SER A 372 -22.84 -4.59 -8.72
C SER A 372 -21.98 -3.39 -9.16
N LEU A 373 -21.66 -2.42 -8.28
CA LEU A 373 -21.02 -1.16 -8.71
C LEU A 373 -19.78 -0.69 -7.92
N LEU A 374 -19.45 -1.27 -6.76
CA LEU A 374 -18.50 -0.63 -5.81
C LEU A 374 -17.18 -1.37 -5.54
N SER A 375 -16.92 -2.51 -6.17
CA SER A 375 -15.61 -3.19 -6.10
C SER A 375 -14.47 -2.47 -6.83
N LEU A 376 -14.74 -1.30 -7.42
CA LEU A 376 -13.79 -0.51 -8.23
C LEU A 376 -12.98 0.55 -7.46
N PHE A 377 -13.24 0.79 -6.16
CA PHE A 377 -12.61 1.88 -5.41
C PHE A 377 -11.82 1.41 -4.17
N ILE A 378 -11.00 0.36 -4.32
CA ILE A 378 -10.14 -0.10 -3.21
C ILE A 378 -8.86 0.76 -3.07
N PHE A 379 -8.49 1.56 -4.08
CA PHE A 379 -7.16 2.22 -4.12
C PHE A 379 -7.10 3.65 -4.69
N PHE A 380 -8.22 4.40 -4.73
CA PHE A 380 -8.17 5.82 -5.07
C PHE A 380 -8.42 6.70 -3.85
#